data_AF-A0A8X6GZG7-F1
#
_entry.id   AF-A0A8X6GZG7-F1
#
_cell.length_a   1.000
_cell.length_b   1.000
_cell.length_c   1.000
_cell.angle_alpha   90.00
_cell.angle_beta   90.00
_cell.angle_gamma   90.00
#
_symmetry.space_group_name_H-M   'P 1'
#
loop_
_entity.id
_entity.type
_entity.pdbx_description
1 polymer ?
#
loop_
_entity_poly.entity_id
_entity_poly.type
_entity_poly.pdbx_seq_one_letter_code
_entity_poly.pdbx_strand_id
1 'polypeptide(L)'
;MLSKKLLPSFCCLKSAVCNIETKYLCRTLSSQVSANASVSSKWSASSKTHDWNRAVLDAEKMVGHPTTFFSLKCLLSEEFTSVAMNLRKLVGTDHPILKTAKRLIYHGRTNMQTRGLIVLLLSKAAGHTATCMDLNSVDESGVTTRQQTLAEITEMIHTAHLIHKGILNLSPTVVPDENTREDLQLGNKISILSGDYLLANACKGLANLRNCKVVDHISKAIADFTQAEFLGEYDKQGNSLPIKGMNLKTWEEKNMLSAGSLLANSCKSTLELAGFDEQLQAKAFEFGKNIGLAWQVYSDLQPFVDSLGYPPGNKFDLTSIPVIFHLEKNQDKVDRIRQQINDNVLDFDFRT
;
A
#
# COMPACT_ATOMS: atom_id res chain seq x y z
N MET A 1 -18.40 12.71 -17.84
CA MET A 1 -19.03 13.04 -16.55
C MET A 1 -18.20 12.67 -15.31
N LEU A 2 -17.01 12.04 -15.46
CA LEU A 2 -16.13 11.59 -14.37
C LEU A 2 -15.14 12.66 -13.82
N SER A 3 -14.85 13.75 -14.55
CA SER A 3 -13.81 14.71 -14.12
C SER A 3 -14.28 15.79 -13.14
N LYS A 4 -15.59 16.02 -12.97
CA LYS A 4 -16.11 17.13 -12.14
C LYS A 4 -16.41 16.76 -10.67
N LYS A 5 -16.25 15.48 -10.26
CA LYS A 5 -16.55 15.03 -8.88
C LYS A 5 -15.31 14.74 -8.01
N LEU A 6 -14.09 14.78 -8.55
CA LEU A 6 -12.84 14.44 -7.81
C LEU A 6 -11.99 15.66 -7.40
N LEU A 7 -12.27 16.86 -7.91
CA LEU A 7 -11.60 18.10 -7.50
C LEU A 7 -11.83 18.54 -6.03
N PRO A 8 -12.96 18.25 -5.36
CA PRO A 8 -13.15 18.66 -3.96
C PRO A 8 -12.17 18.00 -2.98
N SER A 9 -11.69 16.80 -3.31
CA SER A 9 -10.78 16.00 -2.47
C SER A 9 -9.38 16.62 -2.34
N PHE A 10 -8.93 17.38 -3.36
CA PHE A 10 -7.65 18.11 -3.31
C PHE A 10 -7.71 19.39 -2.47
N CYS A 11 -8.89 20.01 -2.34
CA CYS A 11 -9.08 21.21 -1.52
C CYS A 11 -9.10 20.87 -0.01
N CYS A 12 -9.67 19.71 0.36
CA CYS A 12 -9.59 19.18 1.72
C CYS A 12 -8.15 18.93 2.18
N LEU A 13 -7.26 18.47 1.27
CA LEU A 13 -5.85 18.21 1.57
C LEU A 13 -5.09 19.50 1.95
N LYS A 14 -5.30 20.61 1.22
CA LYS A 14 -4.74 21.92 1.60
C LYS A 14 -5.24 22.41 2.95
N SER A 15 -6.52 22.18 3.28
CA SER A 15 -7.08 22.58 4.59
C SER A 15 -6.57 21.73 5.76
N ALA A 16 -6.30 20.44 5.52
CA ALA A 16 -5.73 19.53 6.51
C ALA A 16 -4.27 19.90 6.83
N VAL A 17 -3.48 20.26 5.81
CA VAL A 17 -2.10 20.75 5.96
C VAL A 17 -2.06 22.09 6.72
N CYS A 18 -2.98 23.01 6.44
CA CYS A 18 -3.06 24.31 7.12
C CYS A 18 -3.44 24.17 8.62
N ASN A 19 -4.28 23.18 8.96
CA ASN A 19 -4.64 22.86 10.36
C ASN A 19 -3.52 22.17 11.16
N ILE A 20 -2.58 21.51 10.49
CA ILE A 20 -1.40 20.90 11.13
C ILE A 20 -0.40 21.99 11.54
N GLU A 21 -0.21 23.03 10.72
CA GLU A 21 0.64 24.18 11.08
C GLU A 21 0.12 24.94 12.31
N THR A 22 -1.19 25.09 12.45
CA THR A 22 -1.80 25.84 13.58
C THR A 22 -1.78 25.06 14.89
N LYS A 23 -1.93 23.72 14.86
CA LYS A 23 -1.91 22.89 16.08
C LYS A 23 -0.50 22.68 16.66
N TYR A 24 0.54 22.66 15.82
CA TYR A 24 1.92 22.50 16.28
C TYR A 24 2.61 23.83 16.63
N LEU A 25 2.30 24.95 15.97
CA LEU A 25 2.81 26.27 16.40
C LEU A 25 2.15 26.79 17.69
N CYS A 26 0.86 26.52 17.94
CA CYS A 26 0.18 27.02 19.14
C CYS A 26 0.62 26.37 20.46
N ARG A 27 1.38 25.27 20.43
CA ARG A 27 1.93 24.66 21.66
C ARG A 27 3.20 25.34 22.16
N THR A 28 3.83 26.20 21.37
CA THR A 28 5.07 26.89 21.75
C THR A 28 4.87 28.38 22.06
N LEU A 29 3.66 28.92 21.86
CA LEU A 29 3.32 30.32 22.14
C LEU A 29 1.87 30.43 22.65
N SER A 30 1.61 30.07 23.92
CA SER A 30 0.47 30.60 24.68
C SER A 30 0.59 30.33 26.18
N SER A 31 1.57 30.96 26.84
CA SER A 31 1.27 31.55 28.14
C SER A 31 0.61 32.91 27.86
N GLN A 32 -0.61 33.10 28.37
CA GLN A 32 -1.47 34.28 28.23
C GLN A 32 -2.22 34.39 26.89
N VAL A 33 -3.51 34.05 26.91
CA VAL A 33 -4.66 34.97 26.75
C VAL A 33 -5.93 34.12 26.58
N SER A 34 -6.87 34.35 27.48
CA SER A 34 -8.21 33.77 27.48
C SER A 34 -9.12 34.37 26.39
N ALA A 35 -10.16 33.59 26.06
CA ALA A 35 -11.46 33.97 25.51
C ALA A 35 -11.73 33.75 24.01
N ASN A 36 -12.73 32.89 23.78
CA ASN A 36 -13.75 32.88 22.72
C ASN A 36 -13.33 32.60 21.27
N ALA A 37 -13.34 31.31 20.90
CA ALA A 37 -13.90 30.85 19.63
C ALA A 37 -14.31 29.37 19.73
N SER A 38 -15.60 29.11 19.87
CA SER A 38 -16.18 27.76 19.81
C SER A 38 -16.24 27.28 18.36
N VAL A 39 -15.29 26.42 17.96
CA VAL A 39 -15.45 25.55 16.79
C VAL A 39 -15.47 24.12 17.31
N SER A 40 -16.67 23.52 17.32
CA SER A 40 -16.89 22.15 17.77
C SER A 40 -16.27 21.15 16.78
N SER A 41 -15.07 20.66 17.08
CA SER A 41 -14.49 19.51 16.39
C SER A 41 -14.99 18.20 17.01
N LYS A 42 -16.20 17.77 16.64
CA LYS A 42 -16.63 16.37 16.86
C LYS A 42 -16.15 15.53 15.68
N TRP A 43 -14.90 15.10 15.73
CA TRP A 43 -14.35 14.09 14.82
C TRP A 43 -14.28 12.77 15.58
N SER A 44 -15.36 11.97 15.55
CA SER A 44 -15.35 10.65 16.20
C SER A 44 -14.69 9.63 15.26
N ALA A 45 -13.61 8.99 15.73
CA ALA A 45 -12.88 7.98 14.97
C ALA A 45 -13.63 6.64 14.85
N SER A 46 -14.60 6.40 15.74
CA SER A 46 -15.34 5.12 15.85
C SER A 46 -16.36 4.89 14.72
N SER A 47 -16.96 5.93 14.13
CA SER A 47 -17.95 5.72 13.06
C SER A 47 -17.32 5.37 11.70
N LYS A 48 -16.09 5.83 11.43
CA LYS A 48 -15.44 5.70 10.11
C LYS A 48 -14.99 4.28 9.76
N THR A 49 -14.55 3.50 10.75
CA THR A 49 -14.17 2.10 10.54
C THR A 49 -15.38 1.25 10.17
N HIS A 50 -16.55 1.57 10.74
CA HIS A 50 -17.80 0.91 10.43
C HIS A 50 -18.31 1.24 9.02
N ASP A 51 -18.11 2.48 8.56
CA ASP A 51 -18.47 2.93 7.21
C ASP A 51 -17.58 2.30 6.12
N TRP A 52 -16.27 2.16 6.36
CA TRP A 52 -15.35 1.53 5.41
C TRP A 52 -15.63 0.04 5.22
N ASN A 53 -15.78 -0.69 6.33
CA ASN A 53 -16.10 -2.12 6.28
C ASN A 53 -17.43 -2.37 5.56
N ARG A 54 -18.42 -1.49 5.79
CA ARG A 54 -19.68 -1.54 5.06
C ARG A 54 -19.50 -1.29 3.57
N ALA A 55 -18.72 -0.28 3.18
CA ALA A 55 -18.45 0.01 1.77
C ALA A 55 -17.74 -1.16 1.06
N VAL A 56 -16.80 -1.83 1.73
CA VAL A 56 -16.13 -3.04 1.21
C VAL A 56 -17.13 -4.18 1.05
N LEU A 57 -17.97 -4.45 2.05
CA LEU A 57 -19.00 -5.49 1.97
C LEU A 57 -20.03 -5.22 0.85
N ASP A 58 -20.46 -3.97 0.70
CA ASP A 58 -21.37 -3.56 -0.37
C ASP A 58 -20.71 -3.72 -1.75
N ALA A 59 -19.42 -3.40 -1.87
CA ALA A 59 -18.63 -3.62 -3.08
C ALA A 59 -18.45 -5.11 -3.40
N GLU A 60 -18.13 -5.95 -2.43
CA GLU A 60 -18.05 -7.41 -2.61
C GLU A 60 -19.40 -7.98 -3.06
N LYS A 61 -20.49 -7.53 -2.45
CA LYS A 61 -21.85 -7.91 -2.85
C LYS A 61 -22.16 -7.47 -4.29
N MET A 62 -21.70 -6.28 -4.71
CA MET A 62 -21.88 -5.81 -6.08
C MET A 62 -21.14 -6.68 -7.09
N VAL A 63 -19.91 -7.13 -6.80
CA VAL A 63 -19.14 -7.97 -7.73
C VAL A 63 -19.48 -9.46 -7.62
N GLY A 64 -20.20 -9.89 -6.59
CA GLY A 64 -20.64 -11.28 -6.43
C GLY A 64 -19.55 -12.26 -5.97
N HIS A 65 -18.34 -11.77 -5.67
CA HIS A 65 -17.19 -12.59 -5.34
C HIS A 65 -16.57 -12.15 -4.01
N PRO A 66 -16.38 -13.06 -3.03
CA PRO A 66 -15.62 -12.74 -1.83
C PRO A 66 -14.14 -12.63 -2.22
N THR A 67 -13.61 -11.41 -2.16
CA THR A 67 -12.19 -11.17 -2.53
C THR A 67 -11.27 -11.94 -1.59
N THR A 68 -11.56 -11.87 -0.30
CA THR A 68 -10.84 -12.52 0.82
C THR A 68 -10.52 -14.01 0.64
N PHE A 69 -11.29 -14.77 -0.14
CA PHE A 69 -11.06 -16.21 -0.34
C PHE A 69 -9.77 -16.51 -1.11
N PHE A 70 -9.29 -15.61 -1.97
CA PHE A 70 -8.27 -15.96 -2.95
C PHE A 70 -6.83 -15.92 -2.41
N SER A 71 -6.48 -14.91 -1.61
CA SER A 71 -5.17 -14.82 -0.95
C SER A 71 -5.00 -15.94 0.08
N LEU A 72 -6.07 -16.28 0.80
CA LEU A 72 -6.08 -17.37 1.75
C LEU A 72 -5.92 -18.74 1.07
N LYS A 73 -6.57 -19.00 -0.07
CA LYS A 73 -6.43 -20.29 -0.77
C LYS A 73 -5.00 -20.57 -1.24
N CYS A 74 -4.28 -19.55 -1.72
CA CYS A 74 -2.88 -19.68 -2.12
C CYS A 74 -1.94 -19.83 -0.90
N LEU A 75 -2.24 -19.11 0.20
CA LEU A 75 -1.51 -19.20 1.48
C LEU A 75 -1.86 -20.42 2.34
N LEU A 76 -2.92 -21.16 2.02
CA LEU A 76 -3.39 -22.35 2.74
C LEU A 76 -3.24 -23.62 1.90
N SER A 77 -2.47 -23.58 0.81
CA SER A 77 -2.08 -24.80 0.11
C SER A 77 -1.28 -25.72 1.07
N GLU A 78 -1.27 -27.02 0.81
CA GLU A 78 -0.55 -28.00 1.66
C GLU A 78 0.93 -27.60 1.88
N GLU A 79 1.52 -26.95 0.88
CA GLU A 79 2.88 -26.40 0.86
C GLU A 79 3.11 -25.31 1.94
N PHE A 80 2.08 -24.52 2.27
CA PHE A 80 2.14 -23.49 3.31
C PHE A 80 1.96 -24.01 4.73
N THR A 81 1.52 -25.26 4.93
CA THR A 81 1.45 -25.85 6.28
C THR A 81 2.84 -25.94 6.91
N SER A 82 3.86 -26.25 6.10
CA SER A 82 5.26 -26.25 6.53
C SER A 82 5.77 -24.84 6.85
N VAL A 83 5.39 -23.84 6.05
CA VAL A 83 5.69 -22.43 6.32
C VAL A 83 5.04 -21.97 7.62
N ALA A 84 3.78 -22.33 7.86
CA ALA A 84 3.04 -22.00 9.07
C ALA A 84 3.68 -22.60 10.33
N MET A 85 4.21 -23.83 10.25
CA MET A 85 4.98 -24.44 11.35
C MET A 85 6.26 -23.67 11.66
N ASN A 86 6.99 -23.24 10.63
CA ASN A 86 8.21 -22.44 10.83
C ASN A 86 7.92 -21.01 11.30
N LEU A 87 6.81 -20.40 10.89
CA LEU A 87 6.36 -19.11 11.41
C LEU A 87 6.09 -19.14 12.91
N ARG A 88 5.71 -20.29 13.49
CA ARG A 88 5.54 -20.43 14.94
C ARG A 88 6.84 -20.25 15.71
N LYS A 89 7.99 -20.60 15.12
CA LYS A 89 9.31 -20.40 15.74
C LYS A 89 9.65 -18.91 15.86
N LEU A 90 9.12 -18.09 14.97
CA LEU A 90 9.30 -16.64 15.02
C LEU A 90 8.43 -15.98 16.09
N VAL A 91 7.43 -16.67 16.67
CA VAL A 91 6.52 -16.06 17.65
C VAL A 91 7.31 -15.65 18.89
N GLY A 92 7.28 -14.35 19.20
CA GLY A 92 8.10 -13.75 20.24
C GLY A 92 9.28 -12.94 19.69
N THR A 93 9.61 -13.09 18.40
CA THR A 93 10.49 -12.17 17.67
C THR A 93 9.68 -11.00 17.11
N ASP A 94 10.35 -9.86 16.87
CA ASP A 94 9.79 -8.71 16.16
C ASP A 94 9.94 -8.81 14.63
N HIS A 95 10.03 -10.03 14.08
CA HIS A 95 10.22 -10.22 12.64
C HIS A 95 9.01 -9.68 11.83
N PRO A 96 9.21 -8.78 10.83
CA PRO A 96 8.12 -8.13 10.10
C PRO A 96 7.16 -9.10 9.40
N ILE A 97 7.65 -10.26 8.95
CA ILE A 97 6.82 -11.32 8.37
C ILE A 97 5.61 -11.70 9.24
N LEU A 98 5.72 -11.65 10.57
CA LEU A 98 4.61 -11.94 11.47
C LEU A 98 3.54 -10.85 11.42
N LYS A 99 3.95 -9.59 11.27
CA LYS A 99 3.03 -8.46 11.06
C LYS A 99 2.33 -8.60 9.72
N THR A 100 3.06 -8.98 8.67
CA THR A 100 2.51 -9.25 7.34
C THR A 100 1.54 -10.43 7.38
N ALA A 101 1.92 -11.57 7.97
CA ALA A 101 1.06 -12.73 8.15
C ALA A 101 -0.18 -12.42 8.98
N LYS A 102 -0.05 -11.67 10.10
CA LYS A 102 -1.19 -11.22 10.90
C LYS A 102 -2.12 -10.32 10.09
N ARG A 103 -1.59 -9.45 9.24
CA ARG A 103 -2.40 -8.63 8.31
C ARG A 103 -3.12 -9.50 7.28
N LEU A 104 -2.45 -10.53 6.76
CA LEU A 104 -3.01 -11.47 5.80
C LEU A 104 -3.99 -12.49 6.41
N ILE A 105 -3.99 -12.70 7.73
CA ILE A 105 -4.87 -13.68 8.40
C ILE A 105 -5.99 -12.98 9.18
N TYR A 106 -5.64 -12.02 10.05
CA TYR A 106 -6.58 -11.39 10.98
C TYR A 106 -7.27 -10.14 10.41
N HIS A 107 -6.61 -9.36 9.55
CA HIS A 107 -7.29 -8.25 8.84
C HIS A 107 -8.10 -8.73 7.62
N GLY A 108 -8.18 -10.04 7.39
CA GLY A 108 -9.04 -10.70 6.40
C GLY A 108 -10.54 -10.44 6.54
N ARG A 109 -11.01 -9.71 7.56
CA ARG A 109 -12.40 -9.24 7.66
C ARG A 109 -12.59 -7.75 7.33
N THR A 110 -11.53 -6.95 7.16
CA THR A 110 -11.66 -5.47 7.10
C THR A 110 -10.85 -4.77 6.03
N ASN A 111 -9.78 -5.34 5.47
CA ASN A 111 -8.86 -4.52 4.65
C ASN A 111 -8.01 -5.23 3.59
N MET A 112 -8.28 -6.51 3.27
CA MET A 112 -7.20 -7.32 2.71
C MET A 112 -7.04 -7.31 1.20
N GLN A 113 -8.05 -6.89 0.42
CA GLN A 113 -7.97 -7.02 -1.04
C GLN A 113 -8.63 -5.88 -1.81
N THR A 114 -8.32 -4.65 -1.40
CA THR A 114 -8.90 -3.46 -2.03
C THR A 114 -8.50 -3.36 -3.50
N ARG A 115 -7.30 -3.83 -3.89
CA ARG A 115 -6.82 -3.73 -5.28
C ARG A 115 -7.56 -4.68 -6.21
N GLY A 116 -7.63 -5.96 -5.85
CA GLY A 116 -8.45 -6.93 -6.59
C GLY A 116 -9.91 -6.49 -6.70
N LEU A 117 -10.48 -5.97 -5.59
CA LEU A 117 -11.86 -5.46 -5.59
C LEU A 117 -12.07 -4.27 -6.53
N ILE A 118 -11.15 -3.30 -6.54
CA ILE A 118 -11.21 -2.15 -7.46
C ILE A 118 -11.16 -2.62 -8.92
N VAL A 119 -10.31 -3.61 -9.22
CA VAL A 119 -10.21 -4.23 -10.54
C VAL A 119 -11.55 -4.87 -10.96
N LEU A 120 -12.21 -5.62 -10.07
CA LEU A 120 -13.51 -6.25 -10.32
C LEU A 120 -14.63 -5.20 -10.48
N LEU A 121 -14.66 -4.17 -9.63
CA LEU A 121 -15.62 -3.08 -9.72
C LEU A 121 -15.49 -2.33 -11.05
N LEU A 122 -14.26 -2.06 -11.48
CA LEU A 122 -14.02 -1.44 -12.78
C LEU A 122 -14.45 -2.35 -13.93
N SER A 123 -14.19 -3.66 -13.83
CA SER A 123 -14.65 -4.65 -14.80
C SER A 123 -16.15 -4.58 -14.98
N LYS A 124 -16.90 -4.60 -13.86
CA LYS A 124 -18.37 -4.53 -13.85
C LYS A 124 -18.90 -3.20 -14.36
N ALA A 125 -18.25 -2.09 -14.00
CA ALA A 125 -18.67 -0.75 -14.41
C ALA A 125 -18.44 -0.48 -15.91
N ALA A 126 -17.38 -1.03 -16.48
CA ALA A 126 -17.08 -0.89 -17.90
C ALA A 126 -17.94 -1.81 -18.77
N GLY A 127 -18.28 -3.00 -18.28
CA GLY A 127 -18.96 -4.04 -19.05
C GLY A 127 -18.03 -4.64 -20.12
N HIS A 128 -18.61 -5.16 -21.19
CA HIS A 128 -17.88 -5.84 -22.26
C HIS A 128 -18.27 -5.32 -23.64
N THR A 129 -17.32 -5.35 -24.56
CA THR A 129 -17.61 -5.13 -25.98
C THR A 129 -18.16 -6.41 -26.62
N ALA A 130 -19.07 -6.26 -27.59
CA ALA A 130 -19.72 -7.40 -28.27
C ALA A 130 -18.74 -8.36 -28.97
N THR A 131 -17.55 -7.86 -29.33
CA THR A 131 -16.45 -8.62 -29.95
C THR A 131 -15.74 -9.59 -29.01
N CYS A 132 -15.92 -9.48 -27.69
CA CYS A 132 -15.23 -10.29 -26.69
C CYS A 132 -16.11 -11.39 -26.09
N MET A 133 -17.34 -11.60 -26.59
CA MET A 133 -18.25 -12.61 -26.07
C MET A 133 -17.76 -14.02 -26.40
N ASP A 134 -16.90 -14.56 -25.55
CA ASP A 134 -16.92 -16.00 -25.27
C ASP A 134 -18.13 -16.24 -24.37
N LEU A 135 -19.26 -16.64 -24.97
CA LEU A 135 -20.59 -16.82 -24.36
C LEU A 135 -20.60 -17.72 -23.10
N ASN A 136 -19.50 -18.43 -22.83
CA ASN A 136 -19.35 -19.35 -21.71
C ASN A 136 -18.51 -18.79 -20.53
N SER A 137 -18.06 -17.54 -20.59
CA SER A 137 -17.03 -17.00 -19.65
C SER A 137 -17.49 -15.82 -18.77
N VAL A 138 -18.73 -15.36 -18.92
CA VAL A 138 -19.30 -14.24 -18.15
C VAL A 138 -20.19 -14.80 -17.05
N ASP A 139 -19.82 -14.56 -15.80
CA ASP A 139 -20.63 -14.92 -14.64
C ASP A 139 -21.89 -14.02 -14.53
N GLU A 140 -22.90 -14.43 -13.75
CA GLU A 140 -24.12 -13.65 -13.47
C GLU A 140 -23.81 -12.22 -12.97
N SER A 141 -22.62 -12.03 -12.39
CA SER A 141 -22.10 -10.73 -11.94
C SER A 141 -21.72 -9.76 -13.06
N GLY A 142 -21.61 -10.20 -14.32
CA GLY A 142 -21.15 -9.36 -15.43
C GLY A 142 -19.65 -9.11 -15.42
N VAL A 143 -18.86 -10.05 -14.87
CA VAL A 143 -17.38 -10.04 -14.88
C VAL A 143 -16.89 -11.35 -15.49
N THR A 144 -15.86 -11.30 -16.32
CA THR A 144 -15.29 -12.52 -16.95
C THR A 144 -14.34 -13.25 -16.02
N THR A 145 -14.20 -14.57 -16.20
CA THR A 145 -13.17 -15.37 -15.49
C THR A 145 -11.75 -14.83 -15.71
N ARG A 146 -11.45 -14.26 -16.88
CA ARG A 146 -10.14 -13.64 -17.16
C ARG A 146 -9.91 -12.36 -16.35
N GLN A 147 -10.95 -11.58 -16.10
CA GLN A 147 -10.87 -10.39 -15.23
C GLN A 147 -10.77 -10.76 -13.76
N GLN A 148 -11.43 -11.85 -13.33
CA GLN A 148 -11.25 -12.44 -11.99
C GLN A 148 -9.80 -12.92 -11.80
N THR A 149 -9.37 -13.81 -12.69
CA THR A 149 -8.01 -13.94 -13.24
C THR A 149 -7.00 -12.88 -12.80
N LEU A 150 -7.17 -11.71 -13.41
CA LEU A 150 -6.32 -10.55 -13.26
C LEU A 150 -6.43 -9.89 -11.88
N ALA A 151 -7.62 -9.83 -11.27
CA ALA A 151 -7.80 -9.30 -9.92
C ALA A 151 -7.02 -10.12 -8.90
N GLU A 152 -7.02 -11.44 -9.05
CA GLU A 152 -6.29 -12.40 -8.21
C GLU A 152 -4.77 -12.21 -8.36
N ILE A 153 -4.30 -12.14 -9.61
CA ILE A 153 -2.89 -11.86 -9.94
C ILE A 153 -2.43 -10.54 -9.30
N THR A 154 -3.27 -9.50 -9.39
CA THR A 154 -2.98 -8.18 -8.82
C THR A 154 -2.75 -8.28 -7.31
N GLU A 155 -3.60 -9.01 -6.60
CA GLU A 155 -3.48 -9.15 -5.15
C GLU A 155 -2.31 -10.06 -4.75
N MET A 156 -2.02 -11.12 -5.53
CA MET A 156 -0.85 -11.98 -5.31
C MET A 156 0.45 -11.19 -5.45
N ILE A 157 0.60 -10.37 -6.49
CA ILE A 157 1.79 -9.53 -6.69
C ILE A 157 1.92 -8.50 -5.57
N HIS A 158 0.82 -7.85 -5.17
CA HIS A 158 0.86 -6.91 -4.06
C HIS A 158 1.27 -7.59 -2.74
N THR A 159 0.72 -8.77 -2.48
CA THR A 159 1.04 -9.56 -1.28
C THR A 159 2.50 -10.00 -1.27
N ALA A 160 3.02 -10.48 -2.41
CA ALA A 160 4.42 -10.83 -2.57
C ALA A 160 5.34 -9.65 -2.25
N HIS A 161 5.02 -8.46 -2.80
CA HIS A 161 5.77 -7.24 -2.53
C HIS A 161 5.75 -6.88 -1.03
N LEU A 162 4.60 -6.95 -0.35
CA LEU A 162 4.52 -6.70 1.11
C LEU A 162 5.34 -7.70 1.95
N ILE A 163 5.41 -8.96 1.52
CA ILE A 163 6.21 -9.99 2.17
C ILE A 163 7.71 -9.69 1.99
N HIS A 164 8.15 -9.39 0.77
CA HIS A 164 9.55 -9.07 0.47
C HIS A 164 10.04 -7.79 1.17
N LYS A 165 9.18 -6.78 1.33
CA LYS A 165 9.49 -5.59 2.14
C LYS A 165 9.67 -5.87 3.64
N GLY A 166 9.33 -7.07 4.10
CA GLY A 166 9.47 -7.50 5.49
C GLY A 166 10.81 -8.15 5.84
N ILE A 167 11.81 -8.08 4.95
CA ILE A 167 13.15 -8.65 5.18
C ILE A 167 13.98 -7.70 6.06
N LEU A 168 14.69 -8.27 7.03
CA LEU A 168 15.57 -7.52 7.96
C LEU A 168 17.03 -7.57 7.53
N ASN A 169 17.77 -6.50 7.81
CA ASN A 169 19.21 -6.42 7.61
C ASN A 169 19.87 -6.76 8.95
N LEU A 170 20.34 -8.00 9.09
CA LEU A 170 20.88 -8.51 10.34
C LEU A 170 22.32 -8.03 10.54
N SER A 171 22.54 -7.08 11.46
CA SER A 171 23.88 -6.65 11.85
C SER A 171 24.45 -7.56 12.95
N PRO A 172 25.74 -7.96 12.86
CA PRO A 172 26.42 -8.72 13.93
C PRO A 172 26.41 -8.02 15.29
N THR A 173 26.28 -6.69 15.32
CA THR A 173 26.38 -5.87 16.52
C THR A 173 25.06 -5.64 17.25
N VAL A 174 23.91 -5.99 16.63
CA VAL A 174 22.57 -5.60 17.11
C VAL A 174 21.77 -6.79 17.64
N VAL A 175 22.10 -8.03 17.26
CA VAL A 175 21.34 -9.22 17.69
C VAL A 175 21.94 -9.78 18.98
N PRO A 176 21.19 -9.87 20.10
CA PRO A 176 21.77 -10.12 21.43
C PRO A 176 22.28 -11.56 21.64
N ASP A 177 21.71 -12.55 20.97
CA ASP A 177 22.04 -13.98 21.11
C ASP A 177 21.95 -14.76 19.79
N GLU A 178 22.67 -15.89 19.70
CA GLU A 178 22.75 -16.70 18.48
C GLU A 178 21.42 -17.34 18.08
N ASN A 179 20.57 -17.74 19.03
CA ASN A 179 19.28 -18.39 18.73
C ASN A 179 18.32 -17.39 18.07
N THR A 180 18.20 -16.18 18.63
CA THR A 180 17.38 -15.11 18.02
C THR A 180 17.88 -14.80 16.61
N ARG A 181 19.19 -14.80 16.37
CA ARG A 181 19.75 -14.57 15.03
C ARG A 181 19.33 -15.66 14.05
N GLU A 182 19.38 -16.92 14.44
CA GLU A 182 18.96 -18.05 13.61
C GLU A 182 17.46 -17.97 13.28
N ASP A 183 16.63 -17.63 14.26
CA ASP A 183 15.19 -17.44 14.04
C ASP A 183 14.93 -16.27 13.07
N LEU A 184 15.62 -15.14 13.22
CA LEU A 184 15.48 -14.02 12.28
C LEU A 184 15.97 -14.36 10.87
N GLN A 185 17.05 -15.14 10.72
CA GLN A 185 17.51 -15.64 9.43
C GLN A 185 16.48 -16.59 8.79
N LEU A 186 15.86 -17.45 9.60
CA LEU A 186 14.75 -18.30 9.16
C LEU A 186 13.57 -17.45 8.69
N GLY A 187 13.24 -16.38 9.39
CA GLY A 187 12.20 -15.42 9.00
C GLY A 187 12.48 -14.74 7.66
N ASN A 188 13.73 -14.32 7.41
CA ASN A 188 14.15 -13.77 6.13
C ASN A 188 14.01 -14.82 5.00
N LYS A 189 14.44 -16.06 5.26
CA LYS A 189 14.31 -17.17 4.30
C LYS A 189 12.85 -17.45 3.94
N ILE A 190 11.96 -17.48 4.93
CA ILE A 190 10.52 -17.64 4.70
C ILE A 190 9.98 -16.49 3.86
N SER A 191 10.35 -15.25 4.19
CA SER A 191 9.86 -14.06 3.48
C SER A 191 10.24 -14.09 2.00
N ILE A 192 11.50 -14.39 1.68
CA ILE A 192 11.96 -14.48 0.28
C ILE A 192 11.18 -15.56 -0.48
N LEU A 193 11.17 -16.79 0.05
CA LEU A 193 10.56 -17.94 -0.64
C LEU A 193 9.04 -17.81 -0.77
N SER A 194 8.35 -17.28 0.23
CA SER A 194 6.90 -17.05 0.16
C SER A 194 6.54 -15.97 -0.86
N GLY A 195 7.33 -14.89 -0.95
CA GLY A 195 7.11 -13.88 -1.99
C GLY A 195 7.38 -14.43 -3.40
N ASP A 196 8.45 -15.20 -3.58
CA ASP A 196 8.79 -15.82 -4.87
C ASP A 196 7.72 -16.83 -5.32
N TYR A 197 7.18 -17.61 -4.39
CA TYR A 197 6.08 -18.54 -4.67
C TYR A 197 4.82 -17.82 -5.17
N LEU A 198 4.43 -16.73 -4.51
CA LEU A 198 3.28 -15.92 -4.95
C LEU A 198 3.52 -15.29 -6.32
N LEU A 199 4.73 -14.79 -6.56
CA LEU A 199 5.11 -14.22 -7.86
C LEU A 199 5.12 -15.27 -8.97
N ALA A 200 5.61 -16.48 -8.71
CA ALA A 200 5.58 -17.59 -9.66
C ALA A 200 4.16 -17.99 -10.03
N ASN A 201 3.24 -18.06 -9.05
CA ASN A 201 1.83 -18.34 -9.29
C ASN A 201 1.14 -17.19 -10.06
N ALA A 202 1.48 -15.93 -9.76
CA ALA A 202 1.02 -14.79 -10.53
C ALA A 202 1.47 -14.87 -12.01
N CYS A 203 2.74 -15.20 -12.26
CA CYS A 203 3.26 -15.41 -13.62
C CYS A 203 2.54 -16.56 -14.36
N LYS A 204 2.27 -17.67 -13.67
CA LYS A 204 1.46 -18.77 -14.23
C LYS A 204 0.05 -18.31 -14.58
N GLY A 205 -0.59 -17.52 -13.71
CA GLY A 205 -1.88 -16.89 -13.98
C GLY A 205 -1.84 -15.98 -15.22
N LEU A 206 -0.84 -15.11 -15.31
CA LEU A 206 -0.65 -14.20 -16.45
C LEU A 206 -0.48 -14.98 -17.77
N ALA A 207 0.31 -16.05 -17.78
CA ALA A 207 0.47 -16.90 -18.95
C ALA A 207 -0.86 -17.56 -19.37
N ASN A 208 -1.68 -17.98 -18.41
CA ASN A 208 -3.00 -18.56 -18.65
C ASN A 208 -4.01 -17.54 -19.18
N LEU A 209 -3.82 -16.24 -18.94
CA LEU A 209 -4.65 -15.20 -19.55
C LEU A 209 -4.45 -15.08 -21.06
N ARG A 210 -3.37 -15.63 -21.65
CA ARG A 210 -3.12 -15.64 -23.11
C ARG A 210 -3.27 -14.26 -23.78
N ASN A 211 -2.87 -13.19 -23.09
CA ASN A 211 -2.85 -11.84 -23.66
C ASN A 211 -1.48 -11.19 -23.37
N CYS A 212 -0.67 -11.03 -24.41
CA CYS A 212 0.69 -10.50 -24.29
C CYS A 212 0.73 -9.04 -23.81
N LYS A 213 -0.28 -8.21 -24.15
CA LYS A 213 -0.35 -6.82 -23.67
C LYS A 213 -0.59 -6.78 -22.16
N VAL A 214 -1.46 -7.65 -21.64
CA VAL A 214 -1.69 -7.78 -20.19
C VAL A 214 -0.43 -8.25 -19.48
N VAL A 215 0.28 -9.23 -20.03
CA VAL A 215 1.57 -9.68 -19.50
C VAL A 215 2.55 -8.50 -19.43
N ASP A 216 2.70 -7.73 -20.51
CA ASP A 216 3.59 -6.57 -20.57
C ASP A 216 3.26 -5.50 -19.51
N HIS A 217 1.98 -5.11 -19.40
CA HIS A 217 1.53 -4.14 -18.40
C HIS A 217 1.85 -4.58 -16.96
N ILE A 218 1.59 -5.84 -16.63
CA ILE A 218 1.80 -6.35 -15.26
C ILE A 218 3.29 -6.61 -14.99
N SER A 219 4.05 -7.09 -15.97
CA SER A 219 5.51 -7.19 -15.87
C SER A 219 6.16 -5.83 -15.66
N LYS A 220 5.68 -4.78 -16.32
CA LYS A 220 6.11 -3.40 -16.06
C LYS A 220 5.84 -2.97 -14.62
N ALA A 221 4.66 -3.26 -14.08
CA ALA A 221 4.35 -2.96 -12.68
C ALA A 221 5.25 -3.71 -11.68
N ILE A 222 5.61 -4.97 -11.96
CA ILE A 222 6.55 -5.73 -11.13
C ILE A 222 7.94 -5.05 -11.16
N ALA A 223 8.41 -4.67 -12.35
CA ALA A 223 9.69 -3.96 -12.49
C ALA A 223 9.67 -2.60 -11.75
N ASP A 224 8.55 -1.88 -11.81
CA ASP A 224 8.37 -0.61 -11.10
C ASP A 224 8.45 -0.78 -9.58
N PHE A 225 7.82 -1.81 -9.01
CA PHE A 225 7.96 -2.14 -7.59
C PHE A 225 9.41 -2.37 -7.20
N THR A 226 10.14 -3.18 -7.97
CA THR A 226 11.55 -3.43 -7.70
C THR A 226 12.38 -2.16 -7.81
N GLN A 227 12.16 -1.36 -8.86
CA GLN A 227 12.89 -0.10 -9.06
C GLN A 227 12.65 0.88 -7.90
N ALA A 228 11.43 0.97 -7.38
CA ALA A 228 11.08 1.89 -6.30
C ALA A 228 11.85 1.62 -5.00
N GLU A 229 12.24 0.38 -4.73
CA GLU A 229 13.03 0.01 -3.55
C GLU A 229 14.50 0.47 -3.64
N PHE A 230 14.96 0.90 -4.82
CA PHE A 230 16.30 1.46 -5.02
C PHE A 230 16.27 2.97 -5.30
N LEU A 231 15.10 3.62 -5.25
CA LEU A 231 14.97 5.06 -5.46
C LEU A 231 15.11 5.86 -4.17
N GLY A 232 16.25 6.55 -4.07
CA GLY A 232 16.58 7.45 -2.98
C GLY A 232 17.76 6.94 -2.18
N GLU A 233 17.91 7.48 -0.97
CA GLU A 233 18.93 7.08 -0.02
C GLU A 233 18.29 6.31 1.13
N TYR A 234 19.04 5.39 1.72
CA TYR A 234 18.54 4.48 2.74
C TYR A 234 19.54 4.33 3.87
N ASP A 235 19.05 4.06 5.07
CA ASP A 235 19.87 3.70 6.22
C ASP A 235 20.35 2.23 6.14
N LYS A 236 21.13 1.78 7.14
CA LYS A 236 21.63 0.39 7.18
C LYS A 236 20.52 -0.66 7.25
N GLN A 237 19.32 -0.27 7.69
CA GLN A 237 18.15 -1.12 7.80
C GLN A 237 17.23 -1.02 6.57
N GLY A 238 17.59 -0.25 5.54
CA GLY A 238 16.82 -0.07 4.32
C GLY A 238 15.64 0.91 4.47
N ASN A 239 15.60 1.72 5.52
CA ASN A 239 14.59 2.78 5.67
C ASN A 239 14.99 4.00 4.86
N SER A 240 14.03 4.61 4.17
CA SER A 240 14.29 5.78 3.34
C SER A 240 14.72 7.00 4.15
N LEU A 241 15.75 7.69 3.65
CA LEU A 241 16.30 8.91 4.22
C LEU A 241 15.86 10.15 3.42
N PRO A 242 15.62 11.28 4.10
CA PRO A 242 15.35 12.54 3.42
C PRO A 242 16.60 13.06 2.70
N ILE A 243 16.39 13.66 1.53
CA ILE A 243 17.45 14.24 0.69
C ILE A 243 17.11 15.70 0.43
N LYS A 244 18.12 16.56 0.37
CA LYS A 244 17.93 17.96 -0.04
C LYS A 244 17.25 18.05 -1.40
N GLY A 245 16.30 18.97 -1.53
CA GLY A 245 15.54 19.17 -2.77
C GLY A 245 14.39 18.17 -2.99
N MET A 246 14.15 17.24 -2.07
CA MET A 246 12.95 16.40 -2.07
C MET A 246 11.69 17.27 -2.00
N ASN A 247 10.73 17.00 -2.87
CA ASN A 247 9.49 17.77 -3.04
C ASN A 247 8.33 16.84 -3.46
N LEU A 248 7.15 17.42 -3.67
CA LEU A 248 5.96 16.68 -4.09
C LEU A 248 6.17 15.87 -5.37
N LYS A 249 6.91 16.39 -6.35
CA LYS A 249 7.16 15.70 -7.62
C LYS A 249 8.01 14.45 -7.40
N THR A 250 9.10 14.55 -6.64
CA THR A 250 9.94 13.39 -6.32
C THR A 250 9.19 12.33 -5.50
N TRP A 251 8.28 12.77 -4.62
CA TRP A 251 7.38 11.87 -3.90
C TRP A 251 6.41 11.18 -4.85
N GLU A 252 5.79 11.91 -5.79
CA GLU A 252 4.86 11.33 -6.76
C GLU A 252 5.57 10.32 -7.66
N GLU A 253 6.79 10.62 -8.14
CA GLU A 253 7.58 9.71 -8.98
C GLU A 253 7.89 8.39 -8.25
N LYS A 254 8.41 8.46 -7.02
CA LYS A 254 8.68 7.26 -6.20
C LYS A 254 7.40 6.46 -5.94
N ASN A 255 6.32 7.13 -5.54
CA ASN A 255 5.07 6.46 -5.13
C ASN A 255 4.21 6.02 -6.32
N MET A 256 4.41 6.60 -7.49
CA MET A 256 3.86 6.07 -8.73
C MET A 256 4.43 4.67 -8.99
N LEU A 257 5.72 4.46 -8.75
CA LEU A 257 6.34 3.15 -8.90
C LEU A 257 5.93 2.19 -7.77
N SER A 258 6.05 2.59 -6.50
CA SER A 258 5.84 1.68 -5.35
C SER A 258 4.38 1.40 -5.00
N ALA A 259 3.43 2.25 -5.38
CA ALA A 259 2.02 2.12 -4.99
C ALA A 259 1.04 2.26 -6.16
N GLY A 260 1.32 3.15 -7.12
CA GLY A 260 0.42 3.46 -8.23
C GLY A 260 0.47 2.43 -9.38
N SER A 261 1.66 1.98 -9.76
CA SER A 261 1.91 1.30 -11.03
C SER A 261 1.12 0.01 -11.19
N LEU A 262 1.08 -0.84 -10.14
CA LEU A 262 0.33 -2.08 -10.18
C LEU A 262 -1.16 -1.84 -10.41
N LEU A 263 -1.79 -0.95 -9.64
CA LEU A 263 -3.22 -0.69 -9.78
C LEU A 263 -3.55 -0.03 -11.13
N ALA A 264 -2.70 0.90 -11.59
CA ALA A 264 -2.84 1.55 -12.89
C ALA A 264 -2.79 0.52 -14.04
N ASN A 265 -1.78 -0.35 -14.05
CA ASN A 265 -1.60 -1.38 -15.07
C ASN A 265 -2.67 -2.48 -15.00
N SER A 266 -3.13 -2.84 -13.80
CA SER A 266 -4.25 -3.78 -13.62
C SER A 266 -5.55 -3.19 -14.16
N CYS A 267 -5.89 -1.94 -13.83
CA CYS A 267 -7.09 -1.28 -14.37
C CYS A 267 -7.03 -1.15 -15.90
N LYS A 268 -5.87 -0.81 -16.46
CA LYS A 268 -5.64 -0.79 -17.92
C LYS A 268 -5.87 -2.17 -18.54
N SER A 269 -5.28 -3.19 -17.93
CA SER A 269 -5.35 -4.59 -18.38
C SER A 269 -6.77 -5.17 -18.30
N THR A 270 -7.58 -4.73 -17.34
CA THR A 270 -8.99 -5.11 -17.25
C THR A 270 -9.80 -4.68 -18.46
N LEU A 271 -9.56 -3.47 -18.96
CA LEU A 271 -10.24 -2.96 -20.15
C LEU A 271 -9.70 -3.58 -21.43
N GLU A 272 -8.40 -3.85 -21.49
CA GLU A 272 -7.78 -4.65 -22.55
C GLU A 272 -8.43 -6.03 -22.65
N LEU A 273 -8.65 -6.72 -21.52
CA LEU A 273 -9.34 -8.01 -21.48
C LEU A 273 -10.82 -7.93 -21.87
N ALA A 274 -11.46 -6.77 -21.75
CA ALA A 274 -12.83 -6.54 -22.18
C ALA A 274 -12.95 -6.02 -23.64
N GLY A 275 -11.82 -5.88 -24.34
CA GLY A 275 -11.78 -5.48 -25.75
C GLY A 275 -12.00 -3.99 -26.01
N PHE A 276 -11.81 -3.12 -25.01
CA PHE A 276 -11.91 -1.68 -25.21
C PHE A 276 -10.67 -1.09 -25.89
N ASP A 277 -10.86 0.07 -26.52
CA ASP A 277 -9.80 0.80 -27.21
C ASP A 277 -8.72 1.37 -26.27
N GLU A 278 -7.58 1.76 -26.85
CA GLU A 278 -6.46 2.31 -26.10
C GLU A 278 -6.81 3.62 -25.36
N GLN A 279 -7.79 4.39 -25.85
CA GLN A 279 -8.22 5.62 -25.20
C GLN A 279 -8.92 5.35 -23.87
N LEU A 280 -9.82 4.37 -23.81
CA LEU A 280 -10.48 4.00 -22.57
C LEU A 280 -9.51 3.27 -21.63
N GLN A 281 -8.64 2.42 -22.17
CA GLN A 281 -7.55 1.81 -21.41
C GLN A 281 -6.66 2.85 -20.72
N ALA A 282 -6.27 3.92 -21.41
CA ALA A 282 -5.48 5.02 -20.83
C ALA A 282 -6.24 5.73 -19.70
N LYS A 283 -7.55 5.93 -19.82
CA LYS A 283 -8.38 6.49 -18.73
C LYS A 283 -8.45 5.57 -17.52
N ALA A 284 -8.50 4.26 -17.73
CA ALA A 284 -8.44 3.29 -16.62
C ALA A 284 -7.06 3.26 -15.95
N PHE A 285 -5.98 3.42 -16.72
CA PHE A 285 -4.64 3.59 -16.17
C PHE A 285 -4.58 4.81 -15.24
N GLU A 286 -5.04 5.98 -15.71
CA GLU A 286 -5.08 7.19 -14.90
C GLU A 286 -5.97 7.04 -13.65
N PHE A 287 -7.10 6.34 -13.77
CA PHE A 287 -7.95 6.03 -12.62
C PHE A 287 -7.20 5.21 -11.57
N GLY A 288 -6.56 4.12 -11.96
CA GLY A 288 -5.80 3.26 -11.05
C GLY A 288 -4.59 3.99 -10.43
N LYS A 289 -3.87 4.78 -11.23
CA LYS A 289 -2.77 5.66 -10.76
C LYS A 289 -3.24 6.57 -9.64
N ASN A 290 -4.31 7.32 -9.87
CA ASN A 290 -4.81 8.32 -8.93
C ASN A 290 -5.31 7.69 -7.62
N ILE A 291 -5.97 6.52 -7.69
CA ILE A 291 -6.37 5.79 -6.48
C ILE A 291 -5.15 5.28 -5.71
N GLY A 292 -4.16 4.71 -6.39
CA GLY A 292 -2.94 4.23 -5.75
C GLY A 292 -2.19 5.34 -5.01
N LEU A 293 -2.02 6.49 -5.65
CA LEU A 293 -1.40 7.67 -5.03
C LEU A 293 -2.24 8.22 -3.86
N ALA A 294 -3.56 8.30 -4.00
CA ALA A 294 -4.44 8.75 -2.93
C ALA A 294 -4.38 7.83 -1.70
N TRP A 295 -4.31 6.52 -1.92
CA TRP A 295 -4.10 5.54 -0.84
C TRP A 295 -2.74 5.75 -0.14
N GLN A 296 -1.70 6.03 -0.91
CA GLN A 296 -0.38 6.30 -0.33
C GLN A 296 -0.38 7.58 0.52
N VAL A 297 -0.99 8.67 0.05
CA VAL A 297 -1.19 9.89 0.87
C VAL A 297 -1.94 9.58 2.16
N TYR A 298 -3.00 8.78 2.08
CA TYR A 298 -3.77 8.39 3.25
C TYR A 298 -2.90 7.61 4.25
N SER A 299 -2.10 6.66 3.76
CA SER A 299 -1.17 5.87 4.58
C SER A 299 -0.11 6.74 5.25
N ASP A 300 0.49 7.66 4.50
CA ASP A 300 1.49 8.62 5.00
C ASP A 300 0.93 9.53 6.10
N LEU A 301 -0.36 9.86 6.05
CA LEU A 301 -1.02 10.72 7.04
C LEU A 301 -1.38 9.99 8.33
N GLN A 302 -1.64 8.68 8.30
CA GLN A 302 -2.15 7.94 9.47
C GLN A 302 -1.33 8.15 10.75
N PRO A 303 0.02 8.10 10.72
CA PRO A 303 0.83 8.30 11.93
C PRO A 303 0.62 9.64 12.64
N PHE A 304 0.12 10.66 11.92
CA PHE A 304 -0.04 12.02 12.42
C PHE A 304 -1.47 12.36 12.86
N VAL A 305 -2.47 11.58 12.41
CA VAL A 305 -3.89 11.90 12.61
C VAL A 305 -4.65 10.86 13.44
N ASP A 306 -4.21 9.61 13.44
CA ASP A 306 -4.84 8.53 14.19
C ASP A 306 -4.03 8.20 15.45
N SER A 307 -4.24 8.97 16.51
CA SER A 307 -3.55 8.76 17.79
C SER A 307 -3.90 7.44 18.49
N LEU A 308 -4.98 6.76 18.07
CA LEU A 308 -5.41 5.48 18.64
C LEU A 308 -4.76 4.29 17.91
N GLY A 309 -4.74 4.32 16.58
CA GLY A 309 -4.05 3.31 15.76
C GLY A 309 -2.54 3.53 15.69
N TYR A 310 -2.08 4.77 15.88
CA TYR A 310 -0.69 5.18 15.91
C TYR A 310 -0.38 6.02 17.16
N PRO A 311 -0.16 5.37 18.32
CA PRO A 311 0.23 6.08 19.54
C PRO A 311 1.53 6.89 19.34
N PRO A 312 1.70 8.01 20.07
CA PRO A 312 2.91 8.81 20.04
C PRO A 312 4.16 7.97 20.31
N GLY A 313 5.16 8.08 19.44
CA GLY A 313 6.37 7.24 19.46
C GLY A 313 6.38 6.13 18.38
N ASN A 314 5.28 5.95 17.66
CA ASN A 314 5.28 5.12 16.46
C ASN A 314 6.14 5.75 15.35
N LYS A 315 6.91 4.88 14.70
CA LYS A 315 7.80 5.23 13.59
C LYS A 315 6.99 5.55 12.33
N PHE A 316 7.41 6.57 11.59
CA PHE A 316 6.86 6.95 10.28
C PHE A 316 8.00 7.11 9.27
N ASP A 317 7.68 7.05 7.98
CA ASP A 317 8.65 7.22 6.90
C ASP A 317 9.07 8.70 6.81
N LEU A 318 10.38 8.97 6.89
CA LEU A 318 10.94 10.32 6.77
C LEU A 318 10.82 10.90 5.36
N THR A 319 10.46 10.07 4.39
CA THR A 319 10.15 10.45 3.00
C THR A 319 8.64 10.49 2.73
N SER A 320 7.81 10.44 3.77
CA SER A 320 6.35 10.59 3.66
C SER A 320 5.93 12.03 3.34
N ILE A 321 4.76 12.18 2.72
CA ILE A 321 4.32 13.49 2.22
C ILE A 321 4.22 14.59 3.31
N PRO A 322 3.76 14.33 4.56
CA PRO A 322 3.73 15.37 5.58
C PRO A 322 5.13 15.86 5.97
N VAL A 323 6.10 14.95 5.99
CA VAL A 323 7.50 15.27 6.30
C VAL A 323 8.13 16.05 5.17
N ILE A 324 7.89 15.67 3.91
CA ILE A 324 8.38 16.40 2.74
C ILE A 324 7.89 17.86 2.77
N PHE A 325 6.59 18.09 3.03
CA PHE A 325 6.06 19.46 3.16
C PHE A 325 6.73 20.25 4.29
N HIS A 326 7.09 19.59 5.39
CA HIS A 326 7.81 20.24 6.49
C HIS A 326 9.25 20.59 6.09
N LEU A 327 9.96 19.66 5.44
CA LEU A 327 11.35 19.80 5.04
C LEU A 327 11.53 20.76 3.85
N GLU A 328 10.54 20.87 2.97
CA GLU A 328 10.55 21.84 1.87
C GLU A 328 10.67 23.28 2.40
N LYS A 329 10.01 23.58 3.53
CA LYS A 329 10.07 24.88 4.21
C LYS A 329 11.29 25.06 5.11
N ASN A 330 11.97 23.97 5.50
CA ASN A 330 13.05 23.95 6.49
C ASN A 330 14.20 23.05 6.01
N GLN A 331 14.83 23.40 4.88
CA GLN A 331 15.87 22.58 4.25
C GLN A 331 17.11 22.38 5.15
N ASP A 332 17.37 23.30 6.08
CA ASP A 332 18.41 23.23 7.11
C ASP A 332 18.23 22.03 8.06
N LYS A 333 16.98 21.62 8.28
CA LYS A 333 16.67 20.47 9.14
C LYS A 333 17.03 19.13 8.50
N VAL A 334 17.12 19.06 7.17
CA VAL A 334 17.53 17.82 6.48
C VAL A 334 18.94 17.42 6.92
N ASP A 335 19.87 18.36 6.97
CA ASP A 335 21.25 18.10 7.40
C ASP A 335 21.30 17.68 8.87
N ARG A 336 20.51 18.33 9.73
CA ARG A 336 20.42 18.00 11.16
C ARG A 336 19.87 16.60 11.38
N ILE A 337 18.79 16.24 10.68
CA ILE A 337 18.21 14.89 10.73
C ILE A 337 19.27 13.86 10.30
N ARG A 338 20.00 14.13 9.22
CA ARG A 338 21.05 13.22 8.72
C ARG A 338 22.26 13.13 9.65
N GLN A 339 22.60 14.19 10.39
CA GLN A 339 23.65 14.15 11.42
C GLN A 339 23.22 13.38 12.68
N GLN A 340 21.94 13.43 13.04
CA GLN A 340 21.40 12.74 14.22
C GLN A 340 21.12 11.26 13.96
N ILE A 341 20.76 10.90 12.72
CA ILE A 341 20.63 9.52 12.28
C ILE A 341 22.04 8.94 12.16
N ASN A 342 22.52 8.30 13.22
CA ASN A 342 23.82 7.63 13.28
C ASN A 342 23.76 6.29 12.50
N ASP A 343 23.41 6.39 11.21
CA ASP A 343 23.14 5.30 10.26
C ASP A 343 21.87 4.45 10.50
N ASN A 344 21.00 4.86 11.45
CA ASN A 344 19.76 4.15 11.77
C ASN A 344 18.61 5.12 12.08
N VAL A 345 17.56 5.10 11.25
CA VAL A 345 16.37 5.96 11.41
C VAL A 345 15.65 5.67 12.74
N LEU A 346 15.86 4.49 13.32
CA LEU A 346 15.22 4.09 14.57
C LEU A 346 15.75 4.83 15.81
N ASP A 347 16.92 5.47 15.73
CA ASP A 347 17.56 6.20 16.83
C ASP A 347 17.21 7.70 16.84
N PHE A 348 16.40 8.16 15.87
CA PHE A 348 16.01 9.57 15.78
C PHE A 348 14.92 9.90 16.82
N ASP A 349 15.21 10.81 17.76
CA ASP A 349 14.22 11.32 18.71
C ASP A 349 13.31 12.36 18.04
N PHE A 350 12.08 11.95 17.78
CA PHE A 350 11.06 12.78 17.13
C PHE A 350 10.51 13.91 18.03
N ARG A 351 11.03 14.10 19.25
CA ARG A 351 10.54 15.11 20.23
C ARG A 351 11.39 16.39 20.30
N THR A 352 12.59 16.40 19.73
CA THR A 352 13.47 17.58 19.63
C THR A 352 13.31 18.29 18.30
#